data_AF-A0A2U3KC56-F1
#
_entry.id   AF-A0A2U3KC56-F1
#
_cell.length_a   1.000
_cell.length_b   1.000
_cell.length_c   1.000
_cell.angle_alpha   90.00
_cell.angle_beta   90.00
_cell.angle_gamma   90.00
#
_symmetry.space_group_name_H-M   'P 1'
#
loop_
_entity.id
_entity.type
_entity.pdbx_description
1 polymer ?
#
loop_
_entity_poly.entity_id
_entity_poly.type
_entity_poly.pdbx_seq_one_letter_code
_entity_poly.pdbx_strand_id
1 'polypeptide(L)'
;MKEAMLYTPLDENRVHCYLCSQHCRIDPGGIGKCGVRQNREGRLWSLVYGKVIAQHVDPVEKKPLFHFFPGTTSYSIATAGCNFKCLFCQNADISQSPGIYGYGVSISAEQIADRAQEHGCASISYTYTEPTIFMEYALDVAALAKERGLANVFVTNGYMSREALDAIAPFLGAANVDLKSFNDEFYQKQCGARLKPVLISLEGMKKRGIWLEVTTLIIPGLNDSDDELKQIAQYLVGLGAEIPWHVSRFHPAYRMGDIGPTPVETIRRARKIGLEAGIHYVYTGNIPGDAGESTLCHSCGAVLIRRVGYSISKQNLNNGACAKCGTVPAGIGMN
;
A
#
# COMPACT_ATOMS: atom_id res chain seq x y z
N MET A 1 14.20 18.69 -6.85
CA MET A 1 15.00 17.65 -7.52
C MET A 1 16.13 17.27 -6.56
N LYS A 2 16.44 15.98 -6.43
CA LYS A 2 17.50 15.43 -5.57
C LYS A 2 18.18 14.30 -6.33
N GLU A 3 19.48 14.11 -6.15
CA GLU A 3 20.16 12.94 -6.71
C GLU A 3 19.52 11.68 -6.14
N ALA A 4 19.27 10.69 -7.01
CA ALA A 4 18.62 9.46 -6.64
C ALA A 4 19.56 8.55 -5.85
N MET A 5 19.02 7.80 -4.90
CA MET A 5 19.70 6.68 -4.28
C MET A 5 19.55 5.41 -5.13
N LEU A 6 20.32 4.37 -4.77
CA LEU A 6 20.18 3.00 -5.29
C LEU A 6 20.27 2.92 -6.82
N TYR A 7 21.34 3.47 -7.39
CA TYR A 7 21.69 3.25 -8.78
C TYR A 7 23.20 3.05 -8.94
N THR A 8 23.61 2.38 -10.01
CA THR A 8 25.02 2.31 -10.41
C THR A 8 25.19 2.99 -11.78
N PRO A 9 26.27 3.76 -11.98
CA PRO A 9 26.66 4.17 -13.32
C PRO A 9 26.99 2.93 -14.17
N LEU A 10 26.76 3.03 -15.46
CA LEU A 10 27.15 2.07 -16.47
C LEU A 10 28.03 2.78 -17.52
N ASP A 11 28.42 2.06 -18.56
CA ASP A 11 29.08 2.59 -19.75
C ASP A 11 28.20 3.59 -20.50
N GLU A 12 28.84 4.47 -21.28
CA GLU A 12 28.17 5.47 -22.15
C GLU A 12 27.21 6.40 -21.38
N ASN A 13 27.56 6.76 -20.14
CA ASN A 13 26.74 7.58 -19.25
C ASN A 13 25.33 6.99 -18.96
N ARG A 14 25.13 5.69 -19.18
CA ARG A 14 23.90 4.99 -18.77
C ARG A 14 23.91 4.77 -17.26
N VAL A 15 22.73 4.47 -16.70
CA VAL A 15 22.59 4.10 -15.28
C VAL A 15 21.69 2.88 -15.11
N HIS A 16 21.98 2.05 -14.11
CA HIS A 16 21.10 0.97 -13.67
C HIS A 16 20.44 1.35 -12.33
N CYS A 17 19.13 1.50 -12.33
CA CYS A 17 18.34 1.86 -11.15
C CYS A 17 17.88 0.58 -10.41
N TYR A 18 18.26 0.45 -9.14
CA TYR A 18 17.89 -0.63 -8.22
C TYR A 18 16.83 -0.20 -7.20
N LEU A 19 16.14 0.93 -7.41
CA LEU A 19 15.15 1.43 -6.46
C LEU A 19 13.92 0.52 -6.32
N CYS A 20 13.54 -0.16 -7.40
CA CYS A 20 12.40 -1.08 -7.42
C CYS A 20 12.70 -2.25 -8.34
N SER A 21 11.86 -3.28 -8.27
CA SER A 21 12.02 -4.52 -9.03
C SER A 21 11.81 -4.38 -10.55
N GLN A 22 11.69 -3.15 -11.07
CA GLN A 22 11.76 -2.87 -12.50
C GLN A 22 13.20 -2.90 -13.04
N HIS A 23 14.21 -2.68 -12.18
CA HIS A 23 15.63 -2.70 -12.56
C HIS A 23 15.95 -1.94 -13.86
N CYS A 24 15.46 -0.70 -13.95
CA CYS A 24 15.55 0.08 -15.20
C CYS A 24 17.01 0.40 -15.54
N ARG A 25 17.42 0.09 -16.76
CA ARG A 25 18.62 0.67 -17.39
C ARG A 25 18.19 1.90 -18.19
N ILE A 26 18.77 3.06 -17.90
CA ILE A 26 18.28 4.35 -18.38
C ILE A 26 19.42 5.06 -19.12
N ASP A 27 19.20 5.35 -20.40
CA ASP A 27 20.14 6.08 -21.24
C ASP A 27 20.28 7.55 -20.83
N PRO A 28 21.38 8.24 -21.21
CA PRO A 28 21.53 9.67 -20.95
C PRO A 28 20.31 10.48 -21.45
N GLY A 29 19.76 11.34 -20.58
CA GLY A 29 18.54 12.10 -20.87
C GLY A 29 17.24 11.32 -20.69
N GLY A 30 17.30 9.99 -20.63
CA GLY A 30 16.17 9.10 -20.48
C GLY A 30 15.50 9.14 -19.10
N ILE A 31 14.26 8.62 -19.04
CA ILE A 31 13.45 8.56 -17.82
C ILE A 31 13.04 7.11 -17.57
N GLY A 32 13.16 6.64 -16.32
CA GLY A 32 12.74 5.31 -15.91
C GLY A 32 11.22 5.10 -16.02
N LYS A 33 10.76 3.85 -15.95
CA LYS A 33 9.34 3.48 -16.13
C LYS A 33 8.36 4.23 -15.23
N CYS A 34 8.82 4.68 -14.05
CA CYS A 34 8.01 5.47 -13.12
C CYS A 34 7.70 6.90 -13.59
N GLY A 35 8.39 7.38 -14.62
CA GLY A 35 8.22 8.72 -15.19
C GLY A 35 8.86 9.85 -14.38
N VAL A 36 9.57 9.55 -13.28
CA VAL A 36 10.12 10.59 -12.37
C VAL A 36 11.58 10.39 -11.96
N ARG A 37 12.25 9.41 -12.58
CA ARG A 37 13.67 9.11 -12.37
C ARG A 37 14.41 9.36 -13.67
N GLN A 38 15.16 10.46 -13.76
CA GLN A 38 15.82 10.88 -14.99
C GLN A 38 17.33 10.71 -14.88
N ASN A 39 17.94 10.11 -15.90
CA ASN A 39 19.39 10.10 -16.04
C ASN A 39 19.85 11.44 -16.65
N ARG A 40 20.73 12.16 -15.96
CA ARG A 40 21.40 13.37 -16.45
C ARG A 40 22.90 13.12 -16.40
N GLU A 41 23.49 12.88 -17.57
CA GLU A 41 24.94 12.74 -17.74
C GLU A 41 25.57 11.68 -16.82
N GLY A 42 24.96 10.49 -16.73
CA GLY A 42 25.47 9.38 -15.92
C GLY A 42 25.07 9.41 -14.44
N ARG A 43 24.27 10.40 -14.03
CA ARG A 43 23.72 10.51 -12.68
C ARG A 43 22.21 10.44 -12.71
N LEU A 44 21.62 9.62 -11.83
CA LEU A 44 20.18 9.48 -11.74
C LEU A 44 19.60 10.52 -10.77
N TRP A 45 18.50 11.16 -11.14
CA TRP A 45 17.84 12.21 -10.35
C TRP A 45 16.37 11.89 -10.10
N SER A 46 15.91 12.14 -8.88
CA SER A 46 14.49 12.20 -8.54
C SER A 46 13.92 13.57 -8.91
N LEU A 47 13.00 13.60 -9.87
CA LEU A 47 12.33 14.83 -10.31
C LEU A 47 11.30 15.34 -9.29
N VAL A 48 10.84 14.45 -8.40
CA VAL A 48 9.69 14.68 -7.51
C VAL A 48 10.04 14.81 -6.03
N TYR A 49 11.32 14.86 -5.68
CA TYR A 49 11.73 15.13 -4.29
C TYR A 49 11.15 16.47 -3.80
N GLY A 50 10.39 16.42 -2.70
CA GLY A 50 9.69 17.56 -2.11
C GLY A 50 8.57 18.15 -2.97
N LYS A 51 8.11 17.42 -4.00
CA LYS A 51 7.04 17.85 -4.91
C LYS A 51 5.76 17.07 -4.60
N VAL A 52 4.98 17.60 -3.68
CA VAL A 52 3.76 16.96 -3.19
C VAL A 52 2.60 17.31 -4.11
N ILE A 53 1.94 16.28 -4.64
CA ILE A 53 0.79 16.44 -5.55
C ILE A 53 -0.56 16.26 -4.85
N ALA A 54 -0.57 15.54 -3.73
CA ALA A 54 -1.75 15.34 -2.90
C ALA A 54 -1.34 15.25 -1.43
N GLN A 55 -2.12 15.88 -0.55
CA GLN A 55 -1.98 15.77 0.90
C GLN A 55 -3.34 15.86 1.59
N HIS A 56 -3.65 14.95 2.50
CA HIS A 56 -4.92 14.90 3.21
C HIS A 56 -4.78 14.28 4.59
N VAL A 57 -5.59 14.71 5.56
CA VAL A 57 -5.82 13.96 6.79
C VAL A 57 -6.93 12.95 6.51
N ASP A 58 -6.58 11.67 6.52
CA ASP A 58 -7.52 10.57 6.27
C ASP A 58 -7.55 9.63 7.49
N PRO A 59 -8.67 8.94 7.78
CA PRO A 59 -8.66 7.85 8.77
C PRO A 59 -7.73 6.72 8.31
N VAL A 60 -7.08 6.04 9.25
CA VAL A 60 -6.16 4.93 8.95
C VAL A 60 -6.88 3.76 8.25
N GLU A 61 -8.17 3.59 8.52
CA GLU A 61 -9.06 2.64 7.84
C GLU A 61 -9.12 2.86 6.32
N LYS A 62 -8.93 4.10 5.83
CA LYS A 62 -8.90 4.38 4.38
C LYS A 62 -7.60 3.90 3.71
N LYS A 63 -6.58 3.54 4.50
CA LYS A 63 -5.28 2.98 4.05
C LYS A 63 -5.26 1.44 4.07
N PRO A 64 -6.44 0.84 3.96
CA PRO A 64 -6.81 -0.47 4.55
C PRO A 64 -5.87 -1.00 5.62
N LEU A 65 -5.73 -0.23 6.72
CA LEU A 65 -4.94 -0.63 7.89
C LEU A 65 -5.87 -0.71 9.11
N PHE A 66 -6.62 -1.81 9.22
CA PHE A 66 -7.65 -1.98 10.27
C PHE A 66 -7.08 -2.45 11.60
N HIS A 67 -5.83 -2.93 11.60
CA HIS A 67 -5.11 -3.49 12.73
C HIS A 67 -3.84 -2.67 13.05
N PHE A 68 -3.81 -1.40 12.66
CA PHE A 68 -2.72 -0.47 12.94
C PHE A 68 -3.29 0.85 13.43
N PHE A 69 -3.27 1.07 14.75
CA PHE A 69 -3.87 2.23 15.43
C PHE A 69 -5.32 2.52 14.97
N PRO A 70 -6.24 1.54 15.03
CA PRO A 70 -7.61 1.69 14.55
C PRO A 70 -8.31 2.92 15.13
N GLY A 71 -9.02 3.66 14.29
CA GLY A 71 -9.76 4.88 14.66
C GLY A 71 -8.91 6.16 14.69
N THR A 72 -7.59 6.06 14.47
CA THR A 72 -6.73 7.24 14.36
C THR A 72 -6.70 7.80 12.94
N THR A 73 -6.15 9.00 12.81
CA THR A 73 -5.91 9.65 11.52
C THR A 73 -4.45 9.52 11.08
N SER A 74 -4.25 9.57 9.77
CA SER A 74 -2.95 9.57 9.12
C SER A 74 -2.82 10.74 8.15
N TYR A 75 -1.69 11.44 8.23
CA TYR A 75 -1.34 12.49 7.29
C TYR A 75 -0.84 11.86 6.00
N SER A 76 -1.68 11.87 4.98
CA SER A 76 -1.44 11.21 3.71
C SER A 76 -0.74 12.12 2.74
N ILE A 77 0.30 11.63 2.07
CA ILE A 77 1.05 12.36 1.05
C ILE A 77 1.34 11.51 -0.18
N ALA A 78 1.48 12.16 -1.33
CA ALA A 78 1.94 11.56 -2.57
C ALA A 78 2.76 12.52 -3.42
N THR A 79 3.61 11.95 -4.27
CA THR A 79 4.19 12.65 -5.42
C THR A 79 3.66 12.05 -6.72
N ALA A 80 3.85 12.75 -7.84
CA ALA A 80 3.49 12.21 -9.15
C ALA A 80 4.37 11.01 -9.54
N GLY A 81 3.84 10.14 -10.41
CA GLY A 81 4.53 8.96 -10.95
C GLY A 81 4.21 7.65 -10.23
N CYS A 82 4.45 6.51 -10.90
CA CYS A 82 4.26 5.17 -10.34
C CYS A 82 5.03 4.16 -11.18
N ASN A 83 5.66 3.17 -10.56
CA ASN A 83 6.43 2.13 -11.25
C ASN A 83 5.56 1.03 -11.89
N PHE A 84 4.23 1.10 -11.75
CA PHE A 84 3.22 0.27 -12.43
C PHE A 84 2.44 1.11 -13.47
N LYS A 85 1.77 0.43 -14.40
CA LYS A 85 0.88 0.99 -15.43
C LYS A 85 -0.50 0.34 -15.39
N CYS A 86 -1.10 0.28 -14.19
CA CYS A 86 -2.39 -0.38 -13.98
C CYS A 86 -3.51 0.20 -14.88
N LEU A 87 -4.17 -0.65 -15.66
CA LEU A 87 -5.28 -0.24 -16.54
C LEU A 87 -6.57 0.14 -15.77
N PHE A 88 -6.66 -0.25 -14.50
CA PHE A 88 -7.74 0.07 -13.56
C PHE A 88 -7.34 1.13 -12.51
N CYS A 89 -6.24 1.86 -12.71
CA CYS A 89 -5.74 2.79 -11.70
C CYS A 89 -6.76 3.91 -11.42
N GLN A 90 -7.20 4.05 -10.16
CA GLN A 90 -8.11 5.11 -9.74
C GLN A 90 -7.42 6.49 -9.67
N ASN A 91 -6.09 6.51 -9.59
CA ASN A 91 -5.26 7.73 -9.53
C ASN A 91 -4.38 7.85 -10.78
N ALA A 92 -4.88 7.44 -11.96
CA ALA A 92 -4.11 7.37 -13.20
C ALA A 92 -3.54 8.74 -13.63
N ASP A 93 -4.28 9.80 -13.35
CA ASP A 93 -3.93 11.21 -13.58
C ASP A 93 -2.63 11.62 -12.88
N ILE A 94 -2.46 11.26 -11.60
CA ILE A 94 -1.24 11.59 -10.84
C ILE A 94 -0.16 10.51 -10.92
N SER A 95 -0.53 9.25 -11.18
CA SER A 95 0.43 8.12 -11.19
C SER A 95 1.05 7.85 -12.56
N GLN A 96 0.31 8.03 -13.66
CA GLN A 96 0.76 7.62 -15.01
C GLN A 96 1.05 8.77 -15.96
N SER A 97 0.67 10.00 -15.59
CA SER A 97 0.86 11.23 -16.37
C SER A 97 1.74 12.27 -15.64
N PRO A 98 2.93 11.90 -15.11
CA PRO A 98 3.75 12.82 -14.35
C PRO A 98 4.15 14.03 -15.20
N GLY A 99 4.01 15.23 -14.64
CA GLY A 99 4.40 16.48 -15.29
C GLY A 99 3.35 17.08 -16.25
N ILE A 100 2.32 16.34 -16.67
CA ILE A 100 1.25 16.89 -17.53
C ILE A 100 0.49 18.02 -16.82
N TYR A 101 0.21 17.84 -15.53
CA TYR A 101 -0.46 18.83 -14.68
C TYR A 101 0.50 19.49 -13.68
N GLY A 102 1.80 19.43 -13.95
CA GLY A 102 2.85 19.80 -13.01
C GLY A 102 3.24 18.66 -12.05
N TYR A 103 4.35 18.85 -11.33
CA TYR A 103 4.87 17.86 -10.37
C TYR A 103 4.32 18.05 -8.95
N GLY A 104 3.47 19.05 -8.72
CA GLY A 104 2.96 19.41 -7.40
C GLY A 104 3.67 20.62 -6.79
N VAL A 105 3.35 20.90 -5.54
CA VAL A 105 3.88 22.04 -4.78
C VAL A 105 5.13 21.65 -3.99
N SER A 106 6.05 22.61 -3.82
CA SER A 106 7.24 22.39 -3.00
C SER A 106 6.85 22.39 -1.52
N ILE A 107 7.05 21.27 -0.84
CA ILE A 107 6.88 21.14 0.61
C ILE A 107 8.12 20.41 1.15
N SER A 108 8.73 20.92 2.21
CA SER A 108 9.87 20.27 2.84
C SER A 108 9.44 19.06 3.67
N ALA A 109 10.37 18.15 3.94
CA ALA A 109 10.10 16.99 4.78
C ALA A 109 9.69 17.39 6.21
N GLU A 110 10.32 18.45 6.74
CA GLU A 110 9.99 19.07 8.03
C GLU A 110 8.57 19.60 8.07
N GLN A 111 8.15 20.34 7.04
CA GLN A 111 6.78 20.85 6.94
C GLN A 111 5.73 19.73 6.91
N ILE A 112 6.02 18.58 6.30
CA ILE A 112 5.11 17.43 6.33
C ILE A 112 5.00 16.85 7.75
N ALA A 113 6.14 16.65 8.40
CA ALA A 113 6.19 16.07 9.74
C ALA A 113 5.53 17.01 10.78
N ASP A 114 5.76 18.32 10.69
CA ASP A 114 5.11 19.34 11.53
C ASP A 114 3.60 19.35 11.31
N ARG A 115 3.14 19.41 10.05
CA ARG A 115 1.70 19.40 9.76
C ARG A 115 1.01 18.14 10.27
N ALA A 116 1.64 16.98 10.15
CA ALA A 116 1.09 15.73 10.65
C ALA A 116 0.89 15.79 12.18
N GLN A 117 1.88 16.33 12.90
CA GLN A 117 1.80 16.52 14.36
C GLN A 117 0.76 17.59 14.74
N GLU A 118 0.72 18.73 14.05
CA GLU A 118 -0.26 19.81 14.26
C GLU A 118 -1.71 19.34 14.08
N HIS A 119 -1.94 18.43 13.12
CA HIS A 119 -3.26 17.84 12.89
C HIS A 119 -3.58 16.67 13.84
N GLY A 120 -2.69 16.36 14.80
CA GLY A 120 -2.88 15.27 15.76
C GLY A 120 -2.96 13.89 15.12
N CYS A 121 -2.32 13.68 13.96
CA CYS A 121 -2.28 12.38 13.32
C CYS A 121 -1.43 11.40 14.14
N ALA A 122 -1.78 10.12 14.13
CA ALA A 122 -0.95 9.08 14.74
C ALA A 122 0.16 8.61 13.78
N SER A 123 0.00 8.85 12.49
CA SER A 123 0.93 8.39 11.46
C SER A 123 0.97 9.30 10.23
N ILE A 124 1.96 9.06 9.38
CA ILE A 124 2.08 9.62 8.03
C ILE A 124 1.97 8.46 7.03
N SER A 125 1.05 8.60 6.06
CA SER A 125 0.83 7.63 4.99
C SER A 125 1.43 8.10 3.67
N TYR A 126 2.31 7.29 3.11
CA TYR A 126 2.85 7.50 1.77
C TYR A 126 2.01 6.65 0.80
N THR A 127 1.17 7.29 -0.02
CA THR A 127 0.01 6.65 -0.68
C THR A 127 -0.39 7.35 -1.99
N TYR A 128 -1.61 7.08 -2.50
CA TYR A 128 -2.24 7.51 -3.76
C TYR A 128 -1.52 7.07 -5.05
N THR A 129 -0.20 7.19 -5.09
CA THR A 129 0.65 6.70 -6.17
C THR A 129 1.46 5.50 -5.70
N GLU A 130 2.79 5.55 -5.75
CA GLU A 130 3.67 4.49 -5.24
C GLU A 130 4.80 5.09 -4.41
N PRO A 131 4.89 4.84 -3.09
CA PRO A 131 5.90 5.48 -2.24
C PRO A 131 7.35 5.16 -2.62
N THR A 132 7.61 3.98 -3.20
CA THR A 132 8.96 3.58 -3.62
C THR A 132 9.60 4.57 -4.60
N ILE A 133 8.81 5.18 -5.48
CA ILE A 133 9.36 6.05 -6.54
C ILE A 133 9.85 7.41 -6.04
N PHE A 134 9.51 7.81 -4.81
CA PHE A 134 9.97 9.03 -4.14
C PHE A 134 10.70 8.74 -2.82
N MET A 135 11.39 7.59 -2.74
CA MET A 135 12.05 7.06 -1.55
C MET A 135 12.91 8.07 -0.76
N GLU A 136 13.70 8.92 -1.42
CA GLU A 136 14.56 9.87 -0.70
C GLU A 136 13.72 10.88 0.08
N TYR A 137 12.58 11.30 -0.48
CA TYR A 137 11.67 12.19 0.23
C TYR A 137 10.93 11.44 1.33
N ALA A 138 10.52 10.19 1.07
CA ALA A 138 9.88 9.35 2.08
C ALA A 138 10.80 9.07 3.28
N LEU A 139 12.09 8.79 3.06
CA LEU A 139 13.08 8.57 4.12
C LEU A 139 13.28 9.82 4.99
N ASP A 140 13.44 10.98 4.35
CA ASP A 140 13.66 12.24 5.09
C ASP A 140 12.42 12.59 5.93
N VAL A 141 11.20 12.44 5.38
CA VAL A 141 9.96 12.62 6.15
C VAL A 141 9.86 11.56 7.26
N ALA A 142 10.21 10.30 6.98
CA ALA A 142 10.03 9.20 7.92
C ALA A 142 10.96 9.29 9.13
N ALA A 143 12.19 9.76 8.94
CA ALA A 143 13.11 10.06 10.03
C ALA A 143 12.53 11.15 10.94
N LEU A 144 12.10 12.26 10.35
CA LEU A 144 11.49 13.40 11.05
C LEU A 144 10.16 13.05 11.74
N ALA A 145 9.35 12.18 11.14
CA ALA A 145 8.12 11.67 11.73
C ALA A 145 8.40 10.85 13.00
N LYS A 146 9.41 9.98 12.95
CA LYS A 146 9.82 9.15 14.10
C LYS A 146 10.30 10.00 15.28
N GLU A 147 11.05 11.07 15.02
CA GLU A 147 11.47 12.04 16.05
C GLU A 147 10.28 12.73 16.73
N ARG A 148 9.17 12.91 15.99
CA ARG A 148 7.91 13.50 16.47
C ARG A 148 6.94 12.48 17.07
N GLY A 149 7.34 11.21 17.22
CA GLY A 149 6.47 10.14 17.74
C GLY A 149 5.36 9.70 16.77
N LEU A 150 5.46 10.06 15.49
CA LEU A 150 4.53 9.65 14.44
C LEU A 150 5.00 8.34 13.81
N ALA A 151 4.08 7.41 13.58
CA ALA A 151 4.40 6.22 12.81
C ALA A 151 4.43 6.50 11.30
N ASN A 152 5.16 5.69 10.54
CA ASN A 152 5.16 5.76 9.08
C ASN A 152 4.46 4.54 8.48
N VAL A 153 3.62 4.76 7.47
CA VAL A 153 2.92 3.67 6.78
C VAL A 153 2.97 3.80 5.27
N PHE A 154 3.19 2.69 4.57
CA PHE A 154 3.19 2.64 3.12
C PHE A 154 1.89 2.01 2.62
N VAL A 155 1.24 2.65 1.65
CA VAL A 155 0.20 2.00 0.83
C VAL A 155 0.81 1.83 -0.55
N THR A 156 1.17 0.59 -0.88
CA THR A 156 2.13 0.30 -1.96
C THR A 156 1.70 -0.88 -2.81
N ASN A 157 2.14 -0.91 -4.05
CA ASN A 157 2.05 -2.08 -4.91
C ASN A 157 3.06 -3.19 -4.57
N GLY A 158 3.95 -2.96 -3.59
CA GLY A 158 4.89 -3.96 -3.09
C GLY A 158 6.01 -4.30 -4.08
N TYR A 159 6.33 -3.44 -5.04
CA TYR A 159 7.34 -3.74 -6.06
C TYR A 159 8.74 -3.22 -5.72
N MET A 160 9.04 -3.10 -4.43
CA MET A 160 10.34 -2.64 -3.93
C MET A 160 11.46 -3.59 -4.34
N SER A 161 12.68 -3.06 -4.48
CA SER A 161 13.86 -3.91 -4.46
C SER A 161 14.19 -4.29 -3.00
N ARG A 162 15.08 -5.26 -2.82
CA ARG A 162 15.55 -5.61 -1.48
C ARG A 162 16.24 -4.42 -0.81
N GLU A 163 17.06 -3.69 -1.55
CA GLU A 163 17.84 -2.56 -1.07
C GLU A 163 16.95 -1.39 -0.66
N ALA A 164 15.89 -1.11 -1.44
CA ALA A 164 14.91 -0.09 -1.10
C ALA A 164 14.10 -0.46 0.15
N LEU A 165 13.73 -1.73 0.28
CA LEU A 165 13.07 -2.23 1.47
C LEU A 165 13.99 -2.16 2.71
N ASP A 166 15.26 -2.54 2.57
CA ASP A 166 16.26 -2.42 3.63
C ASP A 166 16.46 -0.98 4.10
N ALA A 167 16.44 -0.02 3.18
CA ALA A 167 16.58 1.40 3.51
C ALA A 167 15.41 1.95 4.35
N ILE A 168 14.16 1.60 4.01
CA ILE A 168 12.98 2.16 4.68
C ILE A 168 12.56 1.39 5.94
N ALA A 169 12.89 0.10 6.03
CA ALA A 169 12.41 -0.78 7.09
C ALA A 169 12.64 -0.25 8.53
N PRO A 170 13.75 0.43 8.87
CA PRO A 170 13.96 0.99 10.21
C PRO A 170 12.96 2.09 10.62
N PHE A 171 12.22 2.64 9.66
CA PHE A 171 11.28 3.73 9.86
C PHE A 171 9.82 3.31 9.65
N LEU A 172 9.57 2.20 8.95
CA LEU A 172 8.24 1.78 8.53
C LEU A 172 7.52 0.96 9.61
N GLY A 173 6.43 1.50 10.16
CA GLY A 173 5.62 0.81 11.17
C GLY A 173 4.65 -0.20 10.56
N ALA A 174 4.07 0.13 9.40
CA ALA A 174 3.17 -0.77 8.67
C ALA A 174 3.21 -0.56 7.15
N ALA A 175 2.76 -1.56 6.42
CA ALA A 175 2.43 -1.44 5.01
C ALA A 175 1.11 -2.13 4.70
N ASN A 176 0.26 -1.45 3.92
CA ASN A 176 -0.78 -2.10 3.15
C ASN A 176 -0.24 -2.38 1.74
N VAL A 177 -0.17 -3.65 1.36
CA VAL A 177 0.38 -4.07 0.07
C VAL A 177 -0.72 -4.58 -0.84
N ASP A 178 -0.80 -4.03 -2.06
CA ASP A 178 -1.72 -4.51 -3.07
C ASP A 178 -1.22 -5.81 -3.73
N LEU A 179 -1.71 -6.96 -3.27
CA LEU A 179 -1.61 -8.23 -4.00
C LEU A 179 -2.76 -8.29 -5.00
N LYS A 180 -2.55 -7.71 -6.18
CA LYS A 180 -3.60 -7.42 -7.18
C LYS A 180 -4.16 -8.67 -7.85
N SER A 181 -3.41 -9.76 -7.86
CA SER A 181 -3.77 -11.05 -8.47
C SER A 181 -2.76 -12.11 -7.98
N PHE A 182 -3.09 -13.39 -8.12
CA PHE A 182 -2.10 -14.49 -8.00
C PHE A 182 -1.71 -15.09 -9.36
N ASN A 183 -1.98 -14.36 -10.45
CA ASN A 183 -1.64 -14.73 -11.81
C ASN A 183 -0.62 -13.73 -12.39
N ASP A 184 0.55 -14.23 -12.80
CA ASP A 184 1.61 -13.39 -13.37
C ASP A 184 1.21 -12.76 -14.73
N GLU A 185 0.35 -13.41 -15.51
CA GLU A 185 -0.18 -12.86 -16.76
C GLU A 185 -1.05 -11.62 -16.49
N PHE A 186 -1.81 -11.60 -15.39
CA PHE A 186 -2.57 -10.42 -14.97
C PHE A 186 -1.61 -9.25 -14.71
N TYR A 187 -0.49 -9.46 -14.01
CA TYR A 187 0.47 -8.38 -13.77
C TYR A 187 1.09 -7.86 -15.06
N GLN A 188 1.43 -8.75 -15.99
CA GLN A 188 2.03 -8.35 -17.26
C GLN A 188 1.06 -7.53 -18.10
N LYS A 189 -0.18 -8.02 -18.29
CA LYS A 189 -1.19 -7.38 -19.16
C LYS A 189 -1.84 -6.16 -18.53
N GLN A 190 -2.19 -6.27 -17.25
CA GLN A 190 -3.01 -5.26 -16.57
C GLN A 190 -2.19 -4.23 -15.80
N CYS A 191 -0.95 -4.56 -15.38
CA CYS A 191 -0.14 -3.70 -14.51
C CYS A 191 1.23 -3.29 -15.10
N GLY A 192 1.71 -3.92 -16.17
CA GLY A 192 3.07 -3.69 -16.69
C GLY A 192 4.17 -4.15 -15.71
N ALA A 193 3.89 -5.20 -14.94
CA ALA A 193 4.74 -5.71 -13.86
C ALA A 193 4.75 -7.25 -13.83
N ARG A 194 5.31 -7.84 -12.76
CA ARG A 194 5.35 -9.29 -12.51
C ARG A 194 4.83 -9.59 -11.10
N LEU A 195 4.26 -10.77 -10.87
CA LEU A 195 3.77 -11.18 -9.55
C LEU A 195 4.92 -11.43 -8.56
N LYS A 196 5.94 -12.20 -8.99
CA LYS A 196 6.99 -12.71 -8.10
C LYS A 196 7.66 -11.64 -7.23
N PRO A 197 8.01 -10.44 -7.74
CA PRO A 197 8.63 -9.42 -6.89
C PRO A 197 7.71 -8.87 -5.80
N VAL A 198 6.38 -8.85 -6.01
CA VAL A 198 5.41 -8.46 -4.97
C VAL A 198 5.43 -9.47 -3.81
N LEU A 199 5.46 -10.76 -4.13
CA LEU A 199 5.57 -11.83 -3.12
C LEU A 199 6.88 -11.73 -2.33
N ILE A 200 8.00 -11.50 -3.02
CA ILE A 200 9.31 -11.28 -2.38
C ILE A 200 9.27 -10.08 -1.43
N SER A 201 8.62 -8.98 -1.82
CA SER A 201 8.50 -7.80 -0.96
C SER A 201 7.63 -8.06 0.27
N LEU A 202 6.52 -8.79 0.13
CA LEU A 202 5.66 -9.20 1.25
C LEU A 202 6.45 -10.05 2.28
N GLU A 203 7.14 -11.09 1.81
CA GLU A 203 8.01 -11.90 2.67
C GLU A 203 9.12 -11.06 3.31
N GLY A 204 9.70 -10.15 2.54
CA GLY A 204 10.75 -9.24 3.00
C GLY A 204 10.28 -8.32 4.12
N MET A 205 9.08 -7.74 3.97
CA MET A 205 8.48 -6.86 4.97
C MET A 205 8.17 -7.64 6.25
N LYS A 206 7.60 -8.84 6.12
CA LYS A 206 7.31 -9.73 7.25
C LYS A 206 8.57 -10.09 8.05
N LYS A 207 9.65 -10.48 7.36
CA LYS A 207 10.95 -10.81 7.97
C LYS A 207 11.57 -9.64 8.74
N ARG A 208 11.23 -8.41 8.39
CA ARG A 208 11.74 -7.18 9.04
C ARG A 208 10.82 -6.66 10.15
N GLY A 209 9.73 -7.37 10.46
CA GLY A 209 8.81 -6.99 11.52
C GLY A 209 7.89 -5.82 11.18
N ILE A 210 7.78 -5.45 9.91
CA ILE A 210 6.82 -4.44 9.46
C ILE A 210 5.41 -5.05 9.57
N TRP A 211 4.46 -4.34 10.19
CA TRP A 211 3.07 -4.80 10.22
C TRP A 211 2.49 -4.81 8.81
N LEU A 212 1.85 -5.91 8.43
CA LEU A 212 1.33 -6.12 7.08
C LEU A 212 -0.17 -6.29 7.11
N GLU A 213 -0.83 -5.58 6.20
CA GLU A 213 -2.17 -5.90 5.71
C GLU A 213 -2.11 -5.98 4.18
N VAL A 214 -2.92 -6.84 3.58
CA VAL A 214 -2.89 -7.08 2.14
C VAL A 214 -4.22 -6.70 1.53
N THR A 215 -4.20 -5.98 0.42
CA THR A 215 -5.40 -5.61 -0.33
C THR A 215 -5.42 -6.30 -1.69
N THR A 216 -6.59 -6.80 -2.08
CA THR A 216 -6.86 -7.28 -3.44
C THR A 216 -8.12 -6.58 -3.95
N LEU A 217 -7.97 -5.77 -5.00
CA LEU A 217 -9.10 -5.22 -5.74
C LEU A 217 -9.63 -6.29 -6.71
N ILE A 218 -10.85 -6.76 -6.49
CA ILE A 218 -11.45 -7.81 -7.32
C ILE A 218 -12.13 -7.17 -8.52
N ILE A 219 -11.73 -7.53 -9.74
CA ILE A 219 -12.22 -7.04 -11.03
C ILE A 219 -12.93 -8.19 -11.74
N PRO A 220 -14.22 -8.03 -12.09
CA PRO A 220 -15.01 -9.09 -12.71
C PRO A 220 -14.37 -9.67 -13.98
N GLY A 221 -14.30 -10.99 -14.05
CA GLY A 221 -13.78 -11.72 -15.20
C GLY A 221 -12.25 -11.70 -15.34
N LEU A 222 -11.52 -11.04 -14.44
CA LEU A 222 -10.06 -10.96 -14.50
C LEU A 222 -9.36 -11.66 -13.33
N ASN A 223 -9.79 -11.40 -12.09
CA ASN A 223 -9.16 -11.97 -10.88
C ASN A 223 -10.18 -12.42 -9.82
N ASP A 224 -11.41 -12.72 -10.23
CA ASP A 224 -12.52 -13.06 -9.34
C ASP A 224 -12.88 -14.55 -9.29
N SER A 225 -12.09 -15.42 -9.94
CA SER A 225 -12.30 -16.87 -9.91
C SER A 225 -12.04 -17.47 -8.52
N ASP A 226 -12.76 -18.54 -8.18
CA ASP A 226 -12.56 -19.25 -6.91
C ASP A 226 -11.11 -19.74 -6.74
N ASP A 227 -10.51 -20.27 -7.80
CA ASP A 227 -9.16 -20.82 -7.76
C ASP A 227 -8.11 -19.75 -7.52
N GLU A 228 -8.28 -18.56 -8.10
CA GLU A 228 -7.40 -17.42 -7.83
C GLU A 228 -7.53 -16.92 -6.40
N LEU A 229 -8.76 -16.76 -5.91
CA LEU A 229 -9.01 -16.33 -4.53
C LEU A 229 -8.46 -17.33 -3.50
N LYS A 230 -8.59 -18.64 -3.78
CA LYS A 230 -7.99 -19.71 -2.94
C LYS A 230 -6.47 -19.63 -2.94
N GLN A 231 -5.84 -19.37 -4.09
CA GLN A 231 -4.38 -19.22 -4.18
C GLN A 231 -3.87 -18.02 -3.38
N ILE A 232 -4.53 -16.86 -3.48
CA ILE A 232 -4.24 -15.70 -2.63
C ILE A 232 -4.37 -16.08 -1.16
N ALA A 233 -5.48 -16.70 -0.78
CA ALA A 233 -5.75 -17.02 0.62
C ALA A 233 -4.73 -18.02 1.20
N GLN A 234 -4.41 -19.07 0.47
CA GLN A 234 -3.41 -20.07 0.86
C GLN A 234 -2.01 -19.45 1.00
N TYR A 235 -1.63 -18.56 0.08
CA TYR A 235 -0.37 -17.82 0.19
C TYR A 235 -0.32 -16.98 1.47
N LEU A 236 -1.40 -16.23 1.77
CA LEU A 236 -1.46 -15.41 2.98
C LEU A 236 -1.41 -16.24 4.26
N VAL A 237 -2.11 -17.39 4.31
CA VAL A 237 -2.01 -18.33 5.43
C VAL A 237 -0.58 -18.84 5.61
N GLY A 238 0.10 -19.17 4.50
CA GLY A 238 1.52 -19.57 4.51
C GLY A 238 2.48 -18.47 4.97
N LEU A 239 2.15 -17.20 4.71
CA LEU A 239 2.93 -16.05 5.18
C LEU A 239 2.64 -15.68 6.65
N GLY A 240 1.41 -15.89 7.09
CA GLY A 240 0.91 -15.65 8.44
C GLY A 240 -0.61 -15.47 8.45
N ALA A 241 -1.33 -16.41 9.07
CA ALA A 241 -2.79 -16.41 9.15
C ALA A 241 -3.37 -15.15 9.83
N GLU A 242 -2.56 -14.45 10.62
CA GLU A 242 -2.92 -13.22 11.30
C GLU A 242 -2.85 -11.96 10.42
N ILE A 243 -2.26 -12.05 9.21
CA ILE A 243 -2.18 -10.93 8.25
C ILE A 243 -3.59 -10.66 7.70
N PRO A 244 -4.17 -9.47 7.97
CA PRO A 244 -5.47 -9.11 7.43
C PRO A 244 -5.49 -9.07 5.90
N TRP A 245 -6.55 -9.65 5.31
CA TRP A 245 -6.82 -9.56 3.88
C TRP A 245 -8.04 -8.68 3.59
N HIS A 246 -7.83 -7.59 2.86
CA HIS A 246 -8.86 -6.67 2.41
C HIS A 246 -9.27 -7.01 0.99
N VAL A 247 -10.50 -7.49 0.82
CA VAL A 247 -11.08 -7.73 -0.50
C VAL A 247 -11.87 -6.51 -0.90
N SER A 248 -11.36 -5.74 -1.86
CA SER A 248 -11.96 -4.48 -2.27
C SER A 248 -12.82 -4.64 -3.52
N ARG A 249 -13.99 -3.99 -3.51
CA ARG A 249 -14.90 -3.91 -4.65
C ARG A 249 -14.36 -2.93 -5.71
N PHE A 250 -14.24 -3.40 -6.95
CA PHE A 250 -13.91 -2.55 -8.10
C PHE A 250 -15.11 -1.71 -8.55
N HIS A 251 -14.79 -0.52 -9.04
CA HIS A 251 -15.67 0.30 -9.84
C HIS A 251 -14.94 0.67 -11.15
N PRO A 252 -15.65 0.87 -12.27
CA PRO A 252 -15.04 1.27 -13.53
C PRO A 252 -14.10 2.47 -13.34
N ALA A 253 -12.89 2.37 -13.89
CA ALA A 253 -11.86 3.39 -13.73
C ALA A 253 -10.84 3.35 -14.87
N TYR A 254 -10.26 4.51 -15.21
CA TYR A 254 -9.20 4.68 -16.20
C TYR A 254 -9.48 4.02 -17.56
N ARG A 255 -8.83 2.90 -17.89
CA ARG A 255 -8.97 2.21 -19.17
C ARG A 255 -9.97 1.06 -19.12
N MET A 256 -10.53 0.75 -17.95
CA MET A 256 -11.54 -0.29 -17.72
C MET A 256 -12.89 0.36 -17.42
N GLY A 257 -13.36 1.19 -18.36
CA GLY A 257 -14.68 1.83 -18.26
C GLY A 257 -15.85 0.92 -18.69
N ASP A 258 -15.53 -0.15 -19.42
CA ASP A 258 -16.44 -1.15 -19.98
C ASP A 258 -16.74 -2.31 -19.02
N ILE A 259 -15.89 -2.53 -18.01
CA ILE A 259 -16.10 -3.53 -16.97
C ILE A 259 -16.98 -2.94 -15.87
N GLY A 260 -18.13 -3.56 -15.59
CA GLY A 260 -19.03 -3.15 -14.51
C GLY A 260 -18.41 -3.29 -13.11
N PRO A 261 -19.00 -2.63 -12.09
CA PRO A 261 -18.49 -2.75 -10.72
C PRO A 261 -18.68 -4.17 -10.18
N THR A 262 -17.78 -4.62 -9.31
CA THR A 262 -17.81 -5.99 -8.78
C THR A 262 -19.11 -6.25 -8.02
N PRO A 263 -19.82 -7.36 -8.27
CA PRO A 263 -20.97 -7.71 -7.47
C PRO A 263 -20.59 -7.88 -5.98
N VAL A 264 -21.45 -7.40 -5.08
CA VAL A 264 -21.26 -7.53 -3.62
C VAL A 264 -21.06 -8.99 -3.21
N GLU A 265 -21.83 -9.90 -3.82
CA GLU A 265 -21.72 -11.34 -3.56
C GLU A 265 -20.35 -11.93 -3.94
N THR A 266 -19.64 -11.35 -4.91
CA THR A 266 -18.27 -11.77 -5.22
C THR A 266 -17.29 -11.40 -4.10
N ILE A 267 -17.48 -10.24 -3.47
CA ILE A 267 -16.65 -9.82 -2.33
C ILE A 267 -16.97 -10.67 -1.09
N ARG A 268 -18.25 -10.96 -0.83
CA ARG A 268 -18.68 -11.88 0.24
C ARG A 268 -18.17 -13.31 0.03
N ARG A 269 -18.17 -13.79 -1.22
CA ARG A 269 -17.59 -15.08 -1.60
C ARG A 269 -16.09 -15.13 -1.34
N ALA A 270 -15.33 -14.11 -1.76
CA ALA A 270 -13.90 -14.02 -1.48
C ALA A 270 -13.61 -13.99 0.03
N ARG A 271 -14.41 -13.25 0.81
CA ARG A 271 -14.34 -13.26 2.28
C ARG A 271 -14.49 -14.67 2.83
N LYS A 272 -15.53 -15.39 2.41
CA LYS A 272 -15.78 -16.76 2.83
C LYS A 272 -14.59 -17.67 2.50
N ILE A 273 -14.08 -17.62 1.27
CA ILE A 273 -12.90 -18.40 0.83
C ILE A 273 -11.69 -18.12 1.72
N GLY A 274 -11.40 -16.85 2.01
CA GLY A 274 -10.26 -16.48 2.86
C GLY A 274 -10.38 -16.99 4.29
N LEU A 275 -11.57 -16.90 4.90
CA LEU A 275 -11.84 -17.42 6.24
C LEU A 275 -11.76 -18.95 6.27
N GLU A 276 -12.33 -19.64 5.28
CA GLU A 276 -12.28 -21.11 5.16
C GLU A 276 -10.86 -21.63 4.94
N ALA A 277 -9.99 -20.85 4.28
CA ALA A 277 -8.58 -21.17 4.13
C ALA A 277 -7.78 -21.05 5.44
N GLY A 278 -8.30 -20.30 6.43
CA GLY A 278 -7.70 -20.12 7.74
C GLY A 278 -7.15 -18.72 8.03
N ILE A 279 -7.42 -17.72 7.18
CA ILE A 279 -7.07 -16.32 7.51
C ILE A 279 -7.95 -15.86 8.68
N HIS A 280 -7.34 -15.31 9.72
CA HIS A 280 -8.05 -14.84 10.91
C HIS A 280 -8.98 -13.66 10.62
N TYR A 281 -8.54 -12.76 9.72
CA TYR A 281 -9.24 -11.51 9.40
C TYR A 281 -9.28 -11.31 7.89
N VAL A 282 -10.48 -11.44 7.34
CA VAL A 282 -10.77 -10.99 5.98
C VAL A 282 -11.74 -9.81 6.10
N TYR A 283 -11.62 -8.81 5.24
CA TYR A 283 -12.44 -7.59 5.25
C TYR A 283 -13.10 -7.36 3.89
N THR A 284 -14.35 -6.91 3.93
CA THR A 284 -15.12 -6.56 2.72
C THR A 284 -15.00 -5.05 2.50
N GLY A 285 -14.14 -4.64 1.58
CA GLY A 285 -13.89 -3.22 1.27
C GLY A 285 -14.88 -2.64 0.26
N ASN A 286 -15.15 -1.34 0.39
CA ASN A 286 -16.03 -0.55 -0.49
C ASN A 286 -17.51 -1.04 -0.50
N ILE A 287 -17.99 -1.53 0.65
CA ILE A 287 -19.39 -1.93 0.86
C ILE A 287 -19.86 -1.40 2.22
N PRO A 288 -20.15 -0.08 2.35
CA PRO A 288 -20.51 0.53 3.62
C PRO A 288 -21.72 -0.17 4.27
N GLY A 289 -21.56 -0.58 5.52
CA GLY A 289 -22.56 -1.28 6.31
C GLY A 289 -22.55 -2.81 6.17
N ASP A 290 -21.64 -3.39 5.40
CA ASP A 290 -21.51 -4.85 5.32
C ASP A 290 -20.98 -5.43 6.63
N ALA A 291 -21.45 -6.63 6.99
CA ALA A 291 -21.01 -7.32 8.20
C ALA A 291 -19.49 -7.59 8.20
N GLY A 292 -18.89 -7.69 7.02
CA GLY A 292 -17.47 -7.92 6.84
C GLY A 292 -16.55 -6.70 7.04
N GLU A 293 -17.07 -5.53 7.36
CA GLU A 293 -16.24 -4.34 7.69
C GLU A 293 -15.70 -4.38 9.13
N SER A 294 -16.35 -5.15 10.02
CA SER A 294 -16.04 -5.18 11.44
C SER A 294 -14.99 -6.23 11.79
N THR A 295 -14.12 -5.92 12.75
CA THR A 295 -13.15 -6.88 13.29
C THR A 295 -13.87 -7.84 14.24
N LEU A 296 -13.82 -9.14 13.93
CA LEU A 296 -14.34 -10.21 14.79
C LEU A 296 -13.19 -10.92 15.48
N CYS A 297 -13.42 -11.44 16.67
CA CYS A 297 -12.45 -12.27 17.37
C CYS A 297 -12.29 -13.60 16.61
N HIS A 298 -11.06 -13.88 16.15
CA HIS A 298 -10.77 -15.10 15.39
C HIS A 298 -10.96 -16.40 16.19
N SER A 299 -11.03 -16.31 17.53
CA SER A 299 -11.30 -17.46 18.40
C SER A 299 -12.80 -17.68 18.68
N CYS A 300 -13.52 -16.64 19.12
CA CYS A 300 -14.90 -16.79 19.62
C CYS A 300 -15.98 -16.09 18.79
N GLY A 301 -15.60 -15.41 17.70
CA GLY A 301 -16.52 -14.70 16.79
C GLY A 301 -17.13 -13.41 17.34
N ALA A 302 -16.81 -12.99 18.57
CA ALA A 302 -17.33 -11.74 19.12
C ALA A 302 -16.83 -10.52 18.33
N VAL A 303 -17.70 -9.52 18.11
CA VAL A 303 -17.32 -8.26 17.48
C VAL A 303 -16.35 -7.51 18.39
N LEU A 304 -15.12 -7.29 17.94
CA LEU A 304 -14.08 -6.54 18.66
C LEU A 304 -14.15 -5.06 18.33
N ILE A 305 -14.22 -4.72 17.04
CA ILE A 305 -14.30 -3.33 16.56
C ILE A 305 -15.39 -3.28 15.50
N ARG A 306 -16.46 -2.54 15.79
CA ARG A 306 -17.58 -2.35 14.86
C ARG A 306 -17.30 -1.14 13.97
N ARG A 307 -17.28 -1.36 12.67
CA ARG A 307 -17.10 -0.31 11.65
C ARG A 307 -18.34 -0.14 10.78
N VAL A 308 -18.50 1.07 10.27
CA VAL A 308 -19.39 1.40 9.15
C VAL A 308 -18.58 2.32 8.24
N GLY A 309 -18.14 1.82 7.08
CA GLY A 309 -17.12 2.51 6.28
C GLY A 309 -15.83 2.73 7.08
N TYR A 310 -15.37 3.97 7.13
CA TYR A 310 -14.11 4.34 7.82
C TYR A 310 -14.30 4.78 9.28
N SER A 311 -15.51 4.69 9.83
CA SER A 311 -15.80 5.13 11.19
C SER A 311 -15.93 3.94 12.13
N ILE A 312 -15.31 4.03 13.31
CA ILE A 312 -15.51 3.08 14.40
C ILE A 312 -16.71 3.53 15.24
N SER A 313 -17.68 2.65 15.40
CA SER A 313 -18.90 2.91 16.17
C SER A 313 -18.88 2.26 17.56
N LYS A 314 -18.08 1.20 17.75
CA LYS A 314 -17.97 0.47 19.03
C LYS A 314 -16.68 -0.33 19.10
N GLN A 315 -16.06 -0.37 20.27
CA GLN A 315 -14.95 -1.26 20.59
C GLN A 315 -15.32 -2.15 21.80
N ASN A 316 -14.98 -3.43 21.74
CA ASN A 316 -15.18 -4.43 22.78
C ASN A 316 -13.86 -5.14 23.11
N LEU A 317 -12.81 -4.34 23.29
CA LEU A 317 -11.51 -4.79 23.75
C LEU A 317 -11.35 -4.41 25.22
N ASN A 318 -10.67 -5.26 25.99
CA ASN A 318 -10.25 -4.98 27.35
C ASN A 318 -8.72 -5.10 27.38
N ASN A 319 -8.02 -3.96 27.54
CA ASN A 319 -6.56 -3.87 27.46
C ASN A 319 -5.99 -4.58 26.21
N GLY A 320 -6.64 -4.32 25.07
CA GLY A 320 -6.28 -4.90 23.77
C GLY A 320 -6.57 -6.39 23.59
N ALA A 321 -7.27 -7.04 24.52
CA ALA A 321 -7.76 -8.42 24.36
C ALA A 321 -9.27 -8.47 24.15
N CYS A 322 -9.77 -9.53 23.52
CA CYS A 322 -11.21 -9.77 23.37
C CYS A 322 -11.90 -9.80 24.75
N ALA A 323 -12.87 -8.91 24.99
CA ALA A 323 -13.59 -8.84 26.26
C ALA A 323 -14.38 -10.12 26.62
N LYS A 324 -14.67 -11.00 25.65
CA LYS A 324 -15.41 -12.25 25.85
C LYS A 324 -14.53 -13.45 26.19
N CYS A 325 -13.37 -13.59 25.55
CA CYS A 325 -12.55 -14.81 25.65
C CYS A 325 -11.06 -14.56 25.92
N GLY A 326 -10.62 -13.31 26.05
CA GLY A 326 -9.23 -12.96 26.34
C GLY A 326 -8.25 -13.12 25.18
N THR A 327 -8.70 -13.56 24.00
CA THR A 327 -7.83 -13.66 22.81
C THR A 327 -7.35 -12.28 22.38
N VAL A 328 -6.04 -12.11 22.23
CA VAL A 328 -5.41 -10.88 21.73
C VAL A 328 -5.44 -10.89 20.19
N PRO A 329 -6.16 -9.97 19.53
CA PRO A 329 -6.09 -9.85 18.08
C PRO A 329 -4.69 -9.36 17.66
N ALA A 330 -4.16 -9.93 16.59
CA ALA A 330 -2.91 -9.44 16.01
C ALA A 330 -3.07 -8.00 15.51
N GLY A 331 -2.05 -7.16 15.68
CA GLY A 331 -2.06 -5.77 15.24
C GLY A 331 -1.17 -4.89 16.12
N ILE A 332 -1.08 -3.63 15.76
CA ILE A 332 -0.36 -2.59 16.51
C ILE A 332 -1.38 -1.56 16.98
N GLY A 333 -1.34 -1.20 18.26
CA GLY A 333 -2.26 -0.22 18.84
C GLY A 333 -3.71 -0.70 18.89
N MET A 334 -3.94 -2.01 18.95
CA MET A 334 -5.27 -2.64 19.07
C MET A 334 -5.82 -2.47 20.49
N ASN A 335 -6.16 -1.24 20.89
CA ASN A 335 -6.54 -0.91 22.28
C ASN A 335 -7.96 -0.36 22.36
#